data_AF-A0A951W2D7-F1
#
_entry.id   AF-A0A951W2D7-F1
#
_cell.length_a   1.000
_cell.length_b   1.000
_cell.length_c   1.000
_cell.angle_alpha   90.00
_cell.angle_beta   90.00
_cell.angle_gamma   90.00
#
_symmetry.space_group_name_H-M   'P 1'
#
loop_
_entity.id
_entity.type
_entity.pdbx_description
1 polymer ?
#
loop_
_entity_poly.entity_id
_entity_poly.type
_entity_poly.pdbx_seq_one_letter_code
_entity_poly.pdbx_strand_id
1 'polypeptide(L)'
;MNSFFSWLLRPVPLGILVTLATMFSAFYTARQQQTLVTSLEQTRLEQLATLAKARVSARIEDYISLCLGLRNLFVLNPAVNRAEFARAVENLQLRDRFPEIKNVAFSRYLAASERAAFEERVRTDTSLDPKGYPDFSIHPPGERSEYFVADYLWPMAGNERIHGLDISAQPVNLLSMRHSRDTAQPVASGPFDLLQEQSERTGFVVRVPVFITAAEGGSGFLGSVAVTTRVLDMVHWLTLHENLGELSLTLTDLGSNLPGFDLASGPGASRLLYAPKPSDPAVSTISRALQIEVYGRTWQLEVQPILPLLSAAERNLPRSIQVVGGTIALLLGWLAYFLARSRTAAEQREQSANLAVQRSEERFRSLLRDVPTVAVQGYRADGTITYWNRACEKVYGYSAEEALGRKLIDLIIPPELRDAVRNDIQTMVDTGTPAPVAELALQRKDGTRVSVLTSHAVV
;
A
#
# COMPACT_ATOMS: atom_id res chain seq x y z
N MET A 1 -4.40 43.53 -17.47
CA MET A 1 -4.56 42.08 -17.18
C MET A 1 -4.50 41.16 -18.42
N ASN A 2 -4.48 41.67 -19.67
CA ASN A 2 -4.59 40.82 -20.87
C ASN A 2 -3.28 40.22 -21.45
N SER A 3 -2.09 40.73 -21.13
CA SER A 3 -0.83 40.23 -21.75
C SER A 3 -0.29 38.94 -21.14
N PHE A 4 -0.58 38.66 -19.87
CA PHE A 4 -0.13 37.44 -19.19
C PHE A 4 -0.90 36.20 -19.69
N PHE A 5 -2.21 36.34 -19.87
CA PHE A 5 -3.06 35.27 -20.40
C PHE A 5 -2.74 34.94 -21.87
N SER A 6 -2.43 35.93 -22.70
CA SER A 6 -2.06 35.70 -24.10
C SER A 6 -0.69 35.04 -24.27
N TRP A 7 0.25 35.26 -23.34
CA TRP A 7 1.51 34.54 -23.29
C TRP A 7 1.33 33.06 -22.90
N LEU A 8 0.44 32.78 -21.94
CA LEU A 8 0.10 31.42 -21.51
C LEU A 8 -0.50 30.56 -22.64
N LEU A 9 -1.21 31.18 -23.58
CA LEU A 9 -1.85 30.53 -24.72
C LEU A 9 -0.87 30.20 -25.87
N ARG A 10 0.41 30.56 -25.75
CA ARG A 10 1.43 30.09 -26.71
C ARG A 10 1.63 28.58 -26.57
N PRO A 11 1.93 27.85 -27.65
CA PRO A 11 1.91 26.39 -27.66
C PRO A 11 2.97 25.75 -26.73
N VAL A 12 4.10 26.42 -26.49
CA VAL A 12 5.15 25.95 -25.56
C VAL A 12 4.71 26.01 -24.09
N PRO A 13 4.31 27.16 -23.52
CA PRO A 13 3.86 27.23 -22.12
C PRO A 13 2.62 26.36 -21.86
N LEU A 14 1.70 26.22 -22.82
CA LEU A 14 0.56 25.31 -22.70
C LEU A 14 1.01 23.84 -22.56
N GLY A 15 1.98 23.39 -23.36
CA GLY A 15 2.54 22.04 -23.27
C GLY A 15 3.22 21.77 -21.93
N ILE A 16 3.94 22.77 -21.40
CA ILE A 16 4.56 22.70 -20.07
C ILE A 16 3.47 22.57 -18.99
N LEU A 17 2.41 23.36 -19.06
CA LEU A 17 1.31 23.30 -18.09
C LEU A 17 0.60 21.94 -18.11
N VAL A 18 0.33 21.37 -19.29
CA VAL A 18 -0.25 20.03 -19.41
C VAL A 18 0.69 18.96 -18.83
N THR A 19 1.99 19.07 -19.06
CA THR A 19 3.01 18.16 -18.51
C THR A 19 3.05 18.24 -16.99
N LEU A 20 3.07 19.45 -16.43
CA LEU A 20 3.07 19.64 -14.98
C LEU A 20 1.77 19.16 -14.34
N ALA A 21 0.62 19.40 -14.97
CA ALA A 21 -0.67 18.93 -14.48
C ALA A 21 -0.78 17.39 -14.50
N THR A 22 -0.31 16.74 -15.56
CA THR A 22 -0.30 15.27 -15.67
C THR A 22 0.68 14.64 -14.69
N MET A 23 1.88 15.20 -14.54
CA MET A 23 2.87 14.75 -13.56
C MET A 23 2.35 14.92 -12.12
N PHE A 24 1.68 16.04 -11.83
CA PHE A 24 1.03 16.27 -10.54
C PHE A 24 -0.09 15.26 -10.28
N SER A 25 -0.95 14.98 -11.27
CA SER A 25 -2.02 13.99 -11.16
C SER A 25 -1.48 12.57 -10.93
N ALA A 26 -0.43 12.16 -11.65
CA ALA A 26 0.24 10.87 -11.44
C ALA A 26 0.87 10.76 -10.04
N PHE A 27 1.52 11.83 -9.57
CA PHE A 27 2.06 11.88 -8.22
C PHE A 27 0.96 11.82 -7.15
N TYR A 28 -0.13 12.56 -7.35
CA TYR A 28 -1.27 12.59 -6.43
C TYR A 28 -1.96 11.22 -6.33
N THR A 29 -2.25 10.58 -7.46
CA THR A 29 -2.86 9.24 -7.50
C THR A 29 -1.96 8.18 -6.90
N ALA A 30 -0.64 8.22 -7.18
CA ALA A 30 0.30 7.32 -6.53
C ALA A 30 0.41 7.54 -5.02
N ARG A 31 0.35 8.80 -4.56
CA ARG A 31 0.29 9.12 -3.13
C ARG A 31 -0.98 8.57 -2.48
N GLN A 32 -2.13 8.73 -3.14
CA GLN A 32 -3.39 8.16 -2.67
C GLN A 32 -3.32 6.62 -2.62
N GLN A 33 -2.75 6.00 -3.65
CA GLN A 33 -2.58 4.55 -3.69
C GLN A 33 -1.63 4.04 -2.60
N GLN A 34 -0.56 4.80 -2.30
CA GLN A 34 0.34 4.48 -1.21
C GLN A 34 -0.41 4.46 0.14
N THR A 35 -1.27 5.45 0.40
CA THR A 35 -2.09 5.48 1.61
C THR A 35 -3.03 4.29 1.69
N LEU A 36 -3.69 3.92 0.58
CA LEU A 36 -4.56 2.76 0.51
C LEU A 36 -3.81 1.46 0.80
N VAL A 37 -2.63 1.27 0.21
CA VAL A 37 -1.78 0.09 0.44
C VAL A 37 -1.37 -0.02 1.91
N THR A 38 -0.96 1.09 2.54
CA THR A 38 -0.62 1.10 3.97
C THR A 38 -1.84 0.77 4.85
N SER A 39 -3.02 1.33 4.54
CA SER A 39 -4.25 1.01 5.29
C SER A 39 -4.68 -0.45 5.13
N LEU A 40 -4.44 -1.04 3.96
CA LEU A 40 -4.73 -2.44 3.69
C LEU A 40 -3.82 -3.37 4.51
N GLU A 41 -2.51 -3.06 4.57
CA GLU A 41 -1.55 -3.80 5.40
C GLU A 41 -1.92 -3.75 6.87
N GLN A 42 -2.26 -2.56 7.39
CA GLN A 42 -2.72 -2.39 8.78
C GLN A 42 -4.01 -3.16 9.06
N THR A 43 -4.96 -3.15 8.12
CA THR A 43 -6.25 -3.85 8.28
C THR A 43 -6.05 -5.38 8.29
N ARG A 44 -5.22 -5.91 7.39
CA ARG A 44 -4.86 -7.35 7.38
C ARG A 44 -4.16 -7.74 8.68
N LEU A 45 -3.23 -6.92 9.16
CA LEU A 45 -2.56 -7.15 10.44
C LEU A 45 -3.57 -7.15 11.60
N GLU A 46 -4.49 -6.19 11.66
CA GLU A 46 -5.52 -6.12 12.70
C GLU A 46 -6.43 -7.35 12.70
N GLN A 47 -6.81 -7.84 11.51
CA GLN A 47 -7.62 -9.06 11.37
C GLN A 47 -6.89 -10.29 11.90
N LEU A 48 -5.62 -10.48 11.51
CA LEU A 48 -4.79 -11.59 11.98
C LEU A 48 -4.57 -11.52 13.49
N ALA A 49 -4.31 -10.32 14.01
CA ALA A 49 -4.07 -10.13 15.44
C ALA A 49 -5.35 -10.37 16.27
N THR A 50 -6.51 -9.95 15.75
CA THR A 50 -7.82 -10.23 16.35
C THR A 50 -8.14 -11.73 16.32
N LEU A 51 -7.84 -12.41 15.22
CA LEU A 51 -7.98 -13.86 15.11
C LEU A 51 -7.10 -14.58 16.14
N ALA A 52 -5.81 -14.24 16.21
CA ALA A 52 -4.88 -14.83 17.17
C ALA A 52 -5.35 -14.62 18.61
N LYS A 53 -5.80 -13.41 18.96
CA LYS A 53 -6.41 -13.12 20.27
C LYS A 53 -7.61 -14.03 20.54
N ALA A 54 -8.54 -14.16 19.60
CA ALA A 54 -9.72 -15.00 19.76
C ALA A 54 -9.35 -16.48 20.00
N ARG A 55 -8.35 -17.01 19.27
CA ARG A 55 -7.87 -18.39 19.44
C ARG A 55 -7.21 -18.63 20.80
N VAL A 56 -6.37 -17.69 21.24
CA VAL A 56 -5.74 -17.76 22.57
C VAL A 56 -6.80 -17.70 23.68
N SER A 57 -7.76 -16.76 23.59
CA SER A 57 -8.86 -16.63 24.54
C SER A 57 -9.72 -17.89 24.61
N ALA A 58 -10.17 -18.41 23.47
CA ALA A 58 -10.98 -19.62 23.41
C ALA A 58 -10.26 -20.82 24.03
N ARG A 59 -8.95 -20.97 23.78
CA ARG A 59 -8.16 -22.06 24.34
C ARG A 59 -8.10 -22.01 25.88
N ILE A 60 -8.04 -20.80 26.45
CA ILE A 60 -8.06 -20.62 27.90
C ILE A 60 -9.46 -20.89 28.48
N GLU A 61 -10.51 -20.47 27.78
CA GLU A 61 -11.91 -20.77 28.16
C GLU A 61 -12.19 -22.28 28.18
N ASP A 62 -11.60 -23.04 27.24
CA ASP A 62 -11.69 -24.51 27.24
C ASP A 62 -11.10 -25.10 28.53
N TYR A 63 -9.96 -24.59 29.02
CA TYR A 63 -9.35 -25.08 30.26
C TYR A 63 -10.25 -24.83 31.47
N ILE A 64 -10.90 -23.67 31.55
CA ILE A 64 -11.86 -23.40 32.63
C ILE A 64 -13.10 -24.27 32.51
N SER A 65 -13.60 -24.51 31.29
CA SER A 65 -14.72 -25.41 31.04
C SER A 65 -14.40 -26.84 31.48
N LEU A 66 -13.18 -27.32 31.24
CA LEU A 66 -12.68 -28.60 31.77
C LEU A 66 -12.69 -28.63 33.30
N CYS A 67 -12.15 -27.60 33.96
CA CYS A 67 -12.16 -27.49 35.42
C CYS A 67 -13.59 -27.47 35.99
N LEU A 68 -14.50 -26.72 35.36
CA LEU A 68 -15.91 -26.65 35.78
C LEU A 68 -16.62 -28.00 35.66
N GLY A 69 -16.37 -28.75 34.57
CA GLY A 69 -16.90 -30.09 34.39
C GLY A 69 -16.40 -31.06 35.46
N LEU A 70 -15.09 -31.06 35.71
CA LEU A 70 -14.45 -31.95 36.69
C LEU A 70 -14.77 -31.58 38.14
N ARG A 71 -15.01 -30.30 38.45
CA ARG A 71 -15.49 -29.86 39.77
C ARG A 71 -16.73 -30.62 40.19
N ASN A 72 -17.65 -30.89 39.26
CA ASN A 72 -18.93 -31.51 39.58
C ASN A 72 -18.78 -32.94 40.14
N LEU A 73 -17.66 -33.63 39.85
CA LEU A 73 -17.37 -34.93 40.47
C LEU A 73 -17.30 -34.83 41.99
N PHE A 74 -16.60 -33.81 42.49
CA PHE A 74 -16.41 -33.57 43.92
C PHE A 74 -17.64 -32.97 44.60
N VAL A 75 -18.43 -32.17 43.87
CA VAL A 75 -19.68 -31.59 44.39
C VAL A 75 -20.73 -32.69 44.59
N LEU A 76 -20.84 -33.63 43.65
CA LEU A 76 -21.81 -34.73 43.72
C LEU A 76 -21.36 -35.84 44.67
N ASN A 77 -20.07 -36.14 44.69
CA ASN A 77 -19.49 -37.15 45.58
C ASN A 77 -18.18 -36.63 46.20
N PRO A 78 -18.24 -36.05 47.41
CA PRO A 78 -17.03 -35.58 48.12
C PRO A 78 -16.02 -36.70 48.45
N ALA A 79 -16.43 -37.97 48.37
CA ALA A 79 -15.63 -39.16 48.68
C ALA A 79 -15.08 -39.88 47.42
N VAL A 80 -15.03 -39.21 46.26
CA VAL A 80 -14.39 -39.74 45.03
C VAL A 80 -12.99 -40.29 45.34
N ASN A 81 -12.68 -41.50 44.87
CA ASN A 81 -11.33 -42.08 45.01
C ASN A 81 -10.42 -41.73 43.81
N ARG A 82 -9.11 -42.01 43.92
CA ARG A 82 -8.13 -41.64 42.88
C ARG A 82 -8.40 -42.33 41.54
N ALA A 83 -8.84 -43.58 41.55
CA ALA A 83 -9.16 -44.33 40.34
C ALA A 83 -10.42 -43.82 39.61
N GLU A 84 -11.41 -43.32 40.35
CA GLU A 84 -12.59 -42.66 39.78
C GLU A 84 -12.21 -41.34 39.13
N PHE A 85 -11.42 -40.50 39.81
CA PHE A 85 -10.91 -39.26 39.24
C PHE A 85 -10.07 -39.52 37.98
N ALA A 86 -9.12 -40.46 38.04
CA ALA A 86 -8.27 -40.80 36.90
C ALA A 86 -9.10 -41.27 35.69
N ARG A 87 -10.06 -42.18 35.89
CA ARG A 87 -10.98 -42.63 34.81
C ARG A 87 -11.81 -41.49 34.24
N ALA A 88 -12.32 -40.59 35.09
CA ALA A 88 -13.11 -39.46 34.64
C ALA A 88 -12.29 -38.53 33.73
N VAL A 89 -11.02 -38.29 34.07
CA VAL A 89 -10.11 -37.45 33.26
C VAL A 89 -9.66 -38.19 31.99
N GLU A 90 -9.37 -39.49 32.05
CA GLU A 90 -8.98 -40.31 30.88
C GLU A 90 -10.05 -40.32 29.79
N ASN A 91 -11.33 -40.39 30.19
CA ASN A 91 -12.47 -40.34 29.26
C ASN A 91 -12.58 -39.01 28.50
N LEU A 92 -11.92 -37.95 28.95
CA LEU A 92 -11.88 -36.67 28.24
C LEU A 92 -10.85 -36.64 27.10
N GLN A 93 -10.00 -37.67 26.99
CA GLN A 93 -8.96 -37.81 25.95
C GLN A 93 -8.05 -36.58 25.86
N LEU A 94 -7.63 -36.05 27.02
CA LEU A 94 -6.90 -34.78 27.08
C LEU A 94 -5.53 -34.83 26.39
N ARG A 95 -4.88 -35.99 26.31
CA ARG A 95 -3.57 -36.11 25.63
C ARG A 95 -3.65 -35.75 24.15
N ASP A 96 -4.76 -36.09 23.49
CA ASP A 96 -4.96 -35.86 22.07
C ASP A 96 -5.51 -34.45 21.80
N ARG A 97 -6.38 -33.96 22.69
CA ARG A 97 -7.09 -32.68 22.52
C ARG A 97 -6.31 -31.48 23.07
N PHE A 98 -5.54 -31.70 24.13
CA PHE A 98 -4.85 -30.68 24.93
C PHE A 98 -3.43 -31.13 25.33
N PRO A 99 -2.53 -31.38 24.36
CA PRO A 99 -1.17 -31.87 24.62
C PRO A 99 -0.31 -30.92 25.49
N GLU A 100 -0.70 -29.65 25.57
CA GLU A 100 -0.07 -28.63 26.40
C GLU A 100 -0.40 -28.72 27.90
N ILE A 101 -1.48 -29.43 28.26
CA ILE A 101 -1.85 -29.68 29.65
C ILE A 101 -0.86 -30.68 30.24
N LYS A 102 -0.12 -30.24 31.26
CA LYS A 102 0.87 -31.06 31.98
C LYS A 102 0.25 -31.88 33.08
N ASN A 103 -0.78 -31.33 33.72
CA ASN A 103 -1.61 -32.10 34.63
C ASN A 103 -2.97 -31.45 34.82
N VAL A 104 -3.90 -32.31 35.21
CA VAL A 104 -5.15 -31.95 35.87
C VAL A 104 -5.04 -32.41 37.31
N ALA A 105 -5.30 -31.52 38.25
CA ALA A 105 -5.15 -31.80 39.67
C ALA A 105 -6.35 -31.32 40.48
N PHE A 106 -6.63 -32.03 41.56
CA PHE A 106 -7.44 -31.50 42.65
C PHE A 106 -6.52 -31.20 43.83
N SER A 107 -6.38 -29.92 44.14
CA SER A 107 -5.64 -29.45 45.32
C SER A 107 -6.60 -29.33 46.50
N ARG A 108 -6.41 -30.18 47.51
CA ARG A 108 -7.26 -30.25 48.71
C ARG A 108 -6.84 -29.19 49.72
N TYR A 109 -7.83 -28.54 50.33
CA TYR A 109 -7.63 -27.74 51.53
C TYR A 109 -7.62 -28.63 52.77
N LEU A 110 -6.64 -28.40 53.66
CA LEU A 110 -6.52 -29.12 54.93
C LEU A 110 -6.22 -28.12 56.05
N ALA A 111 -6.91 -28.25 57.18
CA ALA A 111 -6.50 -27.62 58.42
C ALA A 111 -5.27 -28.34 59.00
N ALA A 112 -4.51 -27.65 59.85
CA ALA A 112 -3.30 -28.22 60.47
C ALA A 112 -3.54 -29.55 61.19
N SER A 113 -4.68 -29.69 61.86
CA SER A 113 -5.09 -30.90 62.59
C SER A 113 -5.39 -32.10 61.69
N GLU A 114 -5.74 -31.87 60.42
CA GLU A 114 -6.17 -32.91 59.48
C GLU A 114 -4.99 -33.56 58.75
N ARG A 115 -3.80 -32.96 58.83
CA ARG A 115 -2.61 -33.36 58.08
C ARG A 115 -2.23 -34.83 58.29
N ALA A 116 -2.11 -35.27 59.54
CA ALA A 116 -1.65 -36.63 59.85
C ALA A 116 -2.64 -37.70 59.36
N ALA A 117 -3.94 -37.46 59.56
CA ALA A 117 -4.99 -38.35 59.07
C ALA A 117 -5.04 -38.38 57.54
N PHE A 118 -4.80 -37.24 56.89
CA PHE A 118 -4.71 -37.16 55.43
C PHE A 118 -3.53 -37.97 54.88
N GLU A 119 -2.32 -37.79 55.42
CA GLU A 119 -1.14 -38.54 54.95
C GLU A 119 -1.35 -40.06 55.08
N GLU A 120 -1.90 -40.53 56.20
CA GLU A 120 -2.19 -41.95 56.41
C GLU A 120 -3.24 -42.50 55.43
N ARG A 121 -4.29 -41.71 55.17
CA ARG A 121 -5.30 -42.04 54.17
C ARG A 121 -4.70 -42.19 52.77
N VAL A 122 -3.75 -41.34 52.40
CA VAL A 122 -3.08 -41.44 51.10
C VAL A 122 -2.14 -42.64 51.07
N ARG A 123 -1.38 -42.90 52.14
CA ARG A 123 -0.45 -44.06 52.20
C ARG A 123 -1.17 -45.39 51.99
N THR A 124 -2.38 -45.51 52.54
CA THR A 124 -3.20 -46.73 52.51
C THR A 124 -4.15 -46.81 51.30
N ASP A 125 -4.24 -45.77 50.48
CA ASP A 125 -5.12 -45.75 49.29
C ASP A 125 -4.56 -46.65 48.18
N THR A 126 -5.24 -47.77 47.94
CA THR A 126 -4.90 -48.75 46.90
C THR A 126 -5.75 -48.62 45.63
N SER A 127 -6.54 -47.55 45.51
CA SER A 127 -7.51 -47.42 44.41
C SER A 127 -6.83 -47.35 43.04
N LEU A 128 -5.71 -46.62 42.92
CA LEU A 128 -5.00 -46.44 41.65
C LEU A 128 -3.77 -47.36 41.52
N ASP A 129 -3.05 -47.61 42.62
CA ASP A 129 -1.90 -48.53 42.68
C ASP A 129 -2.15 -49.57 43.80
N PRO A 130 -2.16 -50.88 43.50
CA PRO A 130 -2.33 -51.92 44.51
C PRO A 130 -1.32 -51.87 45.67
N LYS A 131 -0.15 -51.25 45.47
CA LYS A 131 0.88 -51.07 46.50
C LYS A 131 0.58 -49.91 47.46
N GLY A 132 -0.39 -49.07 47.14
CA GLY A 132 -0.61 -47.80 47.82
C GLY A 132 0.54 -46.82 47.64
N TYR A 133 0.65 -45.87 48.56
CA TYR A 133 1.67 -44.81 48.51
C TYR A 133 2.44 -44.73 49.84
N PRO A 134 3.14 -45.79 50.27
CA PRO A 134 3.71 -45.88 51.63
C PRO A 134 4.67 -44.73 51.96
N ASP A 135 5.40 -44.22 50.96
CA ASP A 135 6.36 -43.12 51.11
C ASP A 135 5.71 -41.73 50.98
N PHE A 136 4.39 -41.64 50.87
CA PHE A 136 3.70 -40.37 50.73
C PHE A 136 3.91 -39.48 51.96
N SER A 137 4.24 -38.22 51.69
CA SER A 137 4.31 -37.16 52.69
C SER A 137 3.97 -35.83 52.04
N ILE A 138 3.39 -34.90 52.81
CA ILE A 138 3.19 -33.54 52.33
C ILE A 138 4.54 -32.83 52.30
N HIS A 139 4.87 -32.24 51.16
CA HIS A 139 6.15 -31.53 50.98
C HIS A 139 5.96 -30.11 50.44
N PRO A 140 6.85 -29.17 50.78
CA PRO A 140 8.01 -29.33 51.67
C PRO A 140 7.59 -29.50 53.14
N PRO A 141 8.43 -30.17 53.96
CA PRO A 141 8.13 -30.39 55.36
C PRO A 141 8.00 -29.06 56.11
N GLY A 142 7.21 -29.06 57.17
CA GLY A 142 6.97 -27.90 58.02
C GLY A 142 5.52 -27.86 58.53
N GLU A 143 5.32 -27.22 59.68
CA GLU A 143 3.98 -26.97 60.21
C GLU A 143 3.42 -25.66 59.67
N ARG A 144 2.15 -25.69 59.28
CA ARG A 144 1.39 -24.56 58.72
C ARG A 144 -0.01 -24.58 59.31
N SER A 145 -0.64 -23.41 59.39
CA SER A 145 -2.04 -23.29 59.84
C SER A 145 -3.04 -23.91 58.85
N GLU A 146 -2.71 -23.85 57.56
CA GLU A 146 -3.47 -24.42 56.45
C GLU A 146 -2.51 -25.05 55.43
N TYR A 147 -2.97 -26.07 54.71
CA TYR A 147 -2.25 -26.70 53.60
C TYR A 147 -3.14 -26.76 52.37
N PHE A 148 -2.52 -26.66 51.19
CA PHE A 148 -3.19 -26.81 49.91
C PHE A 148 -2.45 -27.88 49.10
N VAL A 149 -2.83 -29.14 49.30
CA VAL A 149 -2.04 -30.29 48.84
C VAL A 149 -2.57 -30.82 47.53
N ALA A 150 -1.69 -31.05 46.54
CA ALA A 150 -2.02 -31.79 45.33
C ALA A 150 -2.37 -33.26 45.67
N ASP A 151 -3.67 -33.55 45.79
CA ASP A 151 -4.21 -34.82 46.29
C ASP A 151 -4.50 -35.79 45.15
N TYR A 152 -5.31 -35.35 44.17
CA TYR A 152 -5.57 -36.10 42.94
C TYR A 152 -4.78 -35.46 41.81
N LEU A 153 -4.18 -36.29 40.98
CA LEU A 153 -3.24 -35.86 39.97
C LEU A 153 -3.31 -36.79 38.77
N TRP A 154 -3.52 -36.20 37.58
CA TRP A 154 -3.49 -36.92 36.32
C TRP A 154 -2.68 -36.14 35.27
N PRO A 155 -1.83 -36.80 34.47
CA PRO A 155 -1.34 -38.16 34.68
C PRO A 155 -0.32 -38.20 35.83
N MET A 156 -0.20 -39.34 36.53
CA MET A 156 0.85 -39.53 37.52
C MET A 156 2.24 -39.54 36.87
N ALA A 157 2.37 -40.25 35.74
CA ALA A 157 3.62 -40.34 34.99
C ALA A 157 4.13 -38.95 34.57
N GLY A 158 5.34 -38.59 35.02
CA GLY A 158 5.99 -37.29 34.79
C GLY A 158 5.61 -36.21 35.80
N ASN A 159 4.64 -36.44 36.68
CA ASN A 159 4.21 -35.50 37.72
C ASN A 159 4.49 -36.02 39.15
N GLU A 160 5.35 -37.02 39.31
CA GLU A 160 5.66 -37.65 40.60
C GLU A 160 6.20 -36.62 41.61
N ARG A 161 6.98 -35.63 41.12
CA ARG A 161 7.54 -34.54 41.94
C ARG A 161 6.50 -33.60 42.54
N ILE A 162 5.30 -33.55 41.99
CA ILE A 162 4.23 -32.68 42.47
C ILE A 162 3.14 -33.44 43.24
N HIS A 163 3.19 -34.78 43.27
CA HIS A 163 2.31 -35.56 44.13
C HIS A 163 2.61 -35.25 45.60
N GLY A 164 1.60 -34.83 46.37
CA GLY A 164 1.78 -34.41 47.76
C GLY A 164 2.40 -33.02 47.95
N LEU A 165 2.60 -32.27 46.86
CA LEU A 165 3.10 -30.89 46.94
C LEU A 165 2.04 -30.01 47.62
N ASP A 166 2.43 -29.36 48.71
CA ASP A 166 1.73 -28.21 49.24
C ASP A 166 2.08 -26.98 48.38
N ILE A 167 1.09 -26.46 47.67
CA ILE A 167 1.29 -25.34 46.75
C ILE A 167 1.69 -24.04 47.47
N SER A 168 1.70 -24.03 48.81
CA SER A 168 2.31 -22.95 49.59
C SER A 168 3.79 -22.71 49.24
N ALA A 169 4.49 -23.75 48.75
CA ALA A 169 5.85 -23.64 48.22
C ALA A 169 5.96 -22.89 46.88
N GLN A 170 4.83 -22.59 46.24
CA GLN A 170 4.73 -21.86 44.97
C GLN A 170 3.90 -20.59 45.19
N PRO A 171 4.50 -19.45 45.58
CA PRO A 171 3.75 -18.26 45.98
C PRO A 171 2.75 -17.75 44.93
N VAL A 172 3.13 -17.75 43.64
CA VAL A 172 2.25 -17.36 42.53
C VAL A 172 1.02 -18.27 42.43
N ASN A 173 1.23 -19.57 42.62
CA ASN A 173 0.20 -20.61 42.59
C ASN A 173 -0.74 -20.45 43.80
N LEU A 174 -0.18 -20.26 44.99
CA LEU A 174 -0.92 -20.05 46.24
C LEU A 174 -1.84 -18.82 46.21
N LEU A 175 -1.39 -17.69 45.64
CA LEU A 175 -2.22 -16.49 45.53
C LEU A 175 -3.50 -16.76 44.75
N SER A 176 -3.39 -17.48 43.64
CA SER A 176 -4.56 -17.89 42.86
C SER A 176 -5.47 -18.86 43.61
N MET A 177 -4.92 -19.77 44.43
CA MET A 177 -5.72 -20.64 45.28
C MET A 177 -6.57 -19.85 46.27
N ARG A 178 -5.93 -18.97 47.04
CA ARG A 178 -6.59 -18.19 48.09
C ARG A 178 -7.67 -17.29 47.51
N HIS A 179 -7.40 -16.61 46.41
CA HIS A 179 -8.42 -15.79 45.77
C HIS A 179 -9.61 -16.61 45.26
N SER A 180 -9.35 -17.77 44.64
CA SER A 180 -10.42 -18.66 44.16
C SER A 180 -11.30 -19.14 45.32
N ARG A 181 -10.68 -19.50 46.46
CA ARG A 181 -11.39 -19.82 47.70
C ARG A 181 -12.21 -18.64 48.21
N ASP A 182 -11.61 -17.46 48.33
CA ASP A 182 -12.24 -16.33 49.01
C ASP A 182 -13.37 -15.70 48.18
N THR A 183 -13.33 -15.82 46.85
CA THR A 183 -14.33 -15.24 45.93
C THR A 183 -15.31 -16.24 45.34
N ALA A 184 -15.04 -17.55 45.49
CA ALA A 184 -15.75 -18.62 44.80
C ALA A 184 -15.76 -18.50 43.26
N GLN A 185 -14.82 -17.77 42.66
CA GLN A 185 -14.70 -17.58 41.22
C GLN A 185 -13.53 -18.39 40.60
N PRO A 186 -13.62 -18.77 39.32
CA PRO A 186 -12.48 -19.25 38.55
C PRO A 186 -11.39 -18.19 38.43
N VAL A 187 -10.13 -18.60 38.45
CA VAL A 187 -9.00 -17.66 38.40
C VAL A 187 -7.77 -18.28 37.74
N ALA A 188 -6.98 -17.44 37.07
CA ALA A 188 -5.68 -17.81 36.53
C ALA A 188 -4.53 -17.34 37.43
N SER A 189 -3.49 -18.16 37.57
CA SER A 189 -2.25 -17.76 38.23
C SER A 189 -1.41 -16.85 37.31
N GLY A 190 -0.47 -16.11 37.91
CA GLY A 190 0.65 -15.59 37.13
C GLY A 190 1.56 -16.72 36.63
N PRO A 191 2.57 -16.41 35.81
CA PRO A 191 3.53 -17.40 35.37
C PRO A 191 4.45 -17.84 36.51
N PHE A 192 4.76 -19.13 36.51
CA PHE A 192 5.74 -19.74 37.40
C PHE A 192 6.42 -20.95 36.76
N ASP A 193 7.55 -21.36 37.32
CA ASP A 193 8.29 -22.53 36.85
C ASP A 193 7.59 -23.83 37.26
N LEU A 194 7.26 -24.64 36.26
CA LEU A 194 6.71 -25.97 36.43
C LEU A 194 7.79 -26.92 36.99
N LEU A 195 7.52 -27.54 38.15
CA LEU A 195 8.47 -28.44 38.83
C LEU A 195 8.68 -29.77 38.10
N GLN A 196 7.70 -30.18 37.30
CA GLN A 196 7.75 -31.38 36.47
C GLN A 196 8.59 -31.21 35.17
N GLU A 197 8.88 -29.98 34.76
CA GLU A 197 9.59 -29.70 33.50
C GLU A 197 11.08 -29.42 33.74
N GLN A 198 11.94 -29.79 32.78
CA GLN A 198 13.39 -29.56 32.85
C GLN A 198 13.85 -28.32 32.08
N SER A 199 13.19 -28.03 30.95
CA SER A 199 13.47 -26.88 30.07
C SER A 199 12.18 -26.18 29.70
N GLU A 200 12.24 -24.88 29.38
CA GLU A 200 11.06 -24.10 28.94
C GLU A 200 9.89 -24.22 29.94
N ARG A 201 10.24 -24.03 31.21
CA ARG A 201 9.42 -24.42 32.37
C ARG A 201 8.29 -23.43 32.67
N THR A 202 8.15 -22.37 31.89
CA THR A 202 7.13 -21.34 32.11
C THR A 202 5.74 -21.94 31.87
N GLY A 203 4.94 -21.95 32.94
CA GLY A 203 3.56 -22.40 32.91
C GLY A 203 2.65 -21.50 33.73
N PHE A 204 1.37 -21.78 33.64
CA PHE A 204 0.34 -21.16 34.46
C PHE A 204 -0.73 -22.19 34.82
N VAL A 205 -1.53 -21.86 35.82
CA VAL A 205 -2.63 -22.69 36.27
C VAL A 205 -3.93 -21.90 36.16
N VAL A 206 -4.95 -22.54 35.61
CA VAL A 206 -6.33 -22.08 35.80
C VAL A 206 -7.04 -23.01 36.78
N ARG A 207 -7.83 -22.46 37.68
CA ARG A 207 -8.52 -23.25 38.70
C ARG A 207 -9.96 -22.82 38.91
N VAL A 208 -10.74 -23.75 39.43
CA VAL A 208 -12.12 -23.55 39.86
C VAL A 208 -12.27 -24.08 41.29
N PRO A 209 -12.88 -23.30 42.20
CA PRO A 209 -13.01 -23.69 43.58
C PRO A 209 -14.15 -24.72 43.75
N VAL A 210 -13.98 -25.61 44.73
CA VAL A 210 -14.94 -26.65 45.08
C VAL A 210 -15.42 -26.40 46.50
N PHE A 211 -16.73 -26.19 46.64
CA PHE A 211 -17.40 -26.07 47.92
C PHE A 211 -18.38 -27.23 48.09
N ILE A 212 -18.47 -27.72 49.31
CA ILE A 212 -19.44 -28.74 49.71
C ILE A 212 -20.37 -28.17 50.77
N THR A 213 -21.61 -28.64 50.80
CA THR A 213 -22.53 -28.31 51.88
C THR A 213 -22.11 -29.06 53.14
N ALA A 214 -21.75 -28.33 54.18
CA ALA A 214 -21.43 -28.88 55.49
C ALA A 214 -22.70 -29.43 56.16
N ALA A 215 -22.55 -30.44 57.02
CA ALA A 215 -23.66 -31.08 57.74
C ALA A 215 -24.50 -30.09 58.59
N GLU A 216 -23.90 -28.97 59.02
CA GLU A 216 -24.54 -27.91 59.81
C GLU A 216 -25.15 -26.79 58.95
N GLY A 217 -25.23 -26.95 57.63
CA GLY A 217 -25.86 -25.98 56.72
C GLY A 217 -24.97 -24.83 56.22
N GLY A 218 -23.65 -24.89 56.47
CA GLY A 218 -22.65 -23.96 55.92
C GLY A 218 -22.02 -24.43 54.60
N SER A 219 -21.30 -23.55 53.90
CA SER A 219 -20.49 -23.90 52.73
C SER A 219 -19.03 -24.12 53.15
N GLY A 220 -18.54 -25.35 53.05
CA GLY A 220 -17.16 -25.71 53.37
C GLY A 220 -16.29 -25.74 52.11
N PHE A 221 -15.16 -25.03 52.12
CA PHE A 221 -14.19 -25.11 51.03
C PHE A 221 -13.44 -26.44 51.09
N LEU A 222 -13.59 -27.26 50.04
CA LEU A 222 -12.94 -28.57 49.97
C LEU A 222 -11.56 -28.49 49.28
N GLY A 223 -11.41 -27.58 48.32
CA GLY A 223 -10.22 -27.46 47.49
C GLY A 223 -10.52 -26.84 46.13
N SER A 224 -9.63 -27.02 45.15
CA SER A 224 -9.84 -26.54 43.78
C SER A 224 -9.46 -27.59 42.75
N VAL A 225 -10.26 -27.71 41.69
CA VAL A 225 -9.83 -28.40 40.47
C VAL A 225 -9.02 -27.42 39.61
N ALA A 226 -7.89 -27.88 39.11
CA ALA A 226 -6.94 -27.06 38.38
C ALA A 226 -6.38 -27.78 37.15
N VAL A 227 -6.11 -27.00 36.11
CA VAL A 227 -5.38 -27.41 34.92
C VAL A 227 -4.07 -26.64 34.90
N THR A 228 -2.95 -27.36 34.80
CA THR A 228 -1.61 -26.78 34.65
C THR A 228 -1.16 -26.90 33.21
N THR A 229 -0.80 -25.77 32.61
CA THR A 229 -0.44 -25.69 31.19
C THR A 229 0.96 -25.14 31.01
N ARG A 230 1.75 -25.74 30.11
CA ARG A 230 3.05 -25.19 29.67
C ARG A 230 2.81 -24.21 28.52
N VAL A 231 3.25 -22.96 28.67
CA VAL A 231 2.94 -21.89 27.70
C VAL A 231 3.51 -22.21 26.32
N LEU A 232 4.74 -22.72 26.27
CA LEU A 232 5.41 -23.12 25.02
C LEU A 232 4.54 -24.09 24.19
N ASP A 233 4.01 -25.13 24.81
CA ASP A 233 3.22 -26.13 24.09
C ASP A 233 1.87 -25.59 23.65
N MET A 234 1.27 -24.72 24.46
CA MET A 234 0.03 -24.05 24.08
C MET A 234 0.23 -23.22 22.82
N VAL A 235 1.28 -22.39 22.79
CA VAL A 235 1.57 -21.56 21.61
C VAL A 235 1.91 -22.43 20.41
N HIS A 236 2.72 -23.47 20.58
CA HIS A 236 3.07 -24.40 19.51
C HIS A 236 1.84 -25.15 18.96
N TRP A 237 0.93 -25.57 19.82
CA TRP A 237 -0.30 -26.21 19.39
C TRP A 237 -1.18 -25.25 18.58
N LEU A 238 -1.34 -24.00 19.04
CA LEU A 238 -2.09 -22.95 18.35
C LEU A 238 -1.48 -22.61 16.99
N THR A 239 -0.15 -22.55 16.86
CA THR A 239 0.49 -22.27 15.57
C THR A 239 0.29 -23.39 14.55
N LEU A 240 0.34 -24.65 15.00
CA LEU A 240 0.17 -25.81 14.12
C LEU A 240 -1.29 -26.09 13.73
N HIS A 241 -2.24 -25.88 14.64
CA HIS A 241 -3.62 -26.37 14.47
C HIS A 241 -4.67 -25.25 14.27
N GLU A 242 -4.36 -24.01 14.68
CA GLU A 242 -5.32 -22.89 14.63
C GLU A 242 -4.98 -21.86 13.55
N ASN A 243 -4.23 -22.28 12.52
CA ASN A 243 -3.82 -21.44 11.39
C ASN A 243 -3.05 -20.17 11.80
N LEU A 244 -2.24 -20.27 12.86
CA LEU A 244 -1.37 -19.18 13.31
C LEU A 244 0.09 -19.41 12.89
N GLY A 245 0.38 -20.40 12.04
CA GLY A 245 1.75 -20.75 11.60
C GLY A 245 2.45 -19.66 10.79
N GLU A 246 1.69 -18.73 10.21
CA GLU A 246 2.23 -17.54 9.52
C GLU A 246 2.44 -16.33 10.46
N LEU A 247 2.26 -16.54 11.77
CA LEU A 247 2.40 -15.51 12.79
C LEU A 247 3.48 -15.88 13.79
N SER A 248 4.27 -14.88 14.13
CA SER A 248 5.13 -14.84 15.29
C SER A 248 4.34 -14.21 16.44
N LEU A 249 4.28 -14.92 17.57
CA LEU A 249 3.49 -14.53 18.73
C LEU A 249 4.42 -14.29 19.92
N THR A 250 4.24 -13.16 20.61
CA THR A 250 4.87 -12.89 21.91
C THR A 250 3.75 -12.71 22.93
N LEU A 251 3.83 -13.46 24.04
CA LEU A 251 2.88 -13.38 25.13
C LEU A 251 3.58 -12.83 26.37
N THR A 252 2.96 -11.83 26.96
CA THR A 252 3.47 -11.16 28.16
C THR A 252 2.33 -10.98 29.16
N ASP A 253 2.54 -11.39 30.40
CA ASP A 253 1.61 -11.17 31.50
C ASP A 253 1.85 -9.78 32.10
N LEU A 254 0.88 -8.86 31.95
CA LEU A 254 0.99 -7.49 32.47
C LEU A 254 0.64 -7.39 33.96
N GLY A 255 0.19 -8.49 34.57
CA GLY A 255 -0.17 -8.55 35.97
C GLY A 255 -1.65 -8.83 36.20
N SER A 256 -2.10 -8.55 37.42
CA SER A 256 -3.48 -8.74 37.86
C SER A 256 -4.00 -7.47 38.49
N ASN A 257 -5.24 -7.12 38.17
CA ASN A 257 -5.95 -6.01 38.83
C ASN A 257 -6.68 -6.47 40.10
N LEU A 258 -6.62 -7.77 40.42
CA LEU A 258 -7.26 -8.34 41.60
C LEU A 258 -6.50 -7.96 42.90
N PRO A 259 -7.21 -7.53 43.95
CA PRO A 259 -6.59 -7.22 45.24
C PRO A 259 -5.83 -8.42 45.82
N GLY A 260 -4.61 -8.19 46.30
CA GLY A 260 -3.79 -9.23 46.95
C GLY A 260 -3.05 -10.19 46.01
N PHE A 261 -3.11 -9.98 44.69
CA PHE A 261 -2.34 -10.78 43.71
C PHE A 261 -0.92 -10.27 43.42
N ASP A 262 -0.51 -9.18 44.06
CA ASP A 262 0.84 -8.62 43.91
C ASP A 262 1.81 -9.38 44.81
N LEU A 263 2.63 -10.24 44.20
CA LEU A 263 3.91 -10.60 44.83
C LEU A 263 4.80 -9.36 44.84
N ALA A 264 5.69 -9.25 45.83
CA ALA A 264 6.54 -8.10 46.14
C ALA A 264 7.51 -7.60 45.02
N SER A 265 7.24 -7.90 43.75
CA SER A 265 7.78 -7.24 42.57
C SER A 265 7.02 -5.97 42.15
N GLY A 266 5.95 -5.61 42.89
CA GLY A 266 5.13 -4.41 42.63
C GLY A 266 3.95 -4.68 41.68
N PRO A 267 2.87 -3.87 41.76
CA PRO A 267 1.77 -3.92 40.79
C PRO A 267 2.31 -3.64 39.38
N GLY A 268 2.00 -4.50 38.41
CA GLY A 268 2.36 -4.28 37.01
C GLY A 268 3.78 -4.72 36.59
N ALA A 269 4.45 -5.57 37.37
CA ALA A 269 5.69 -6.21 36.93
C ALA A 269 5.41 -7.17 35.76
N SER A 270 5.53 -6.65 34.54
CA SER A 270 5.35 -7.38 33.30
C SER A 270 6.28 -8.59 33.22
N ARG A 271 5.74 -9.78 32.97
CA ARG A 271 6.49 -11.04 32.89
C ARG A 271 6.29 -11.69 31.54
N LEU A 272 7.39 -12.01 30.87
CA LEU A 272 7.34 -12.73 29.60
C LEU A 272 6.82 -14.17 29.83
N LEU A 273 5.77 -14.53 29.09
CA LEU A 273 5.22 -15.88 29.07
C LEU A 273 5.85 -16.71 27.96
N TYR A 274 5.98 -16.10 26.78
CA TYR A 274 6.54 -16.72 25.59
C TYR A 274 7.08 -15.67 24.64
N ALA A 275 8.23 -15.94 24.04
CA ALA A 275 8.75 -15.22 22.89
C ALA A 275 9.29 -16.21 21.85
N PRO A 276 9.26 -15.85 20.56
CA PRO A 276 9.92 -16.59 19.49
C PRO A 276 11.43 -16.71 19.74
N LYS A 277 12.06 -17.78 19.25
CA LYS A 277 13.50 -17.97 19.38
C LYS A 277 14.25 -17.11 18.34
N PRO A 278 15.47 -16.66 18.62
CA PRO A 278 16.27 -15.88 17.65
C PRO A 278 16.58 -16.63 16.34
N SER A 279 16.49 -17.96 16.36
CA SER A 279 16.62 -18.83 15.18
C SER A 279 15.41 -18.82 14.27
N ASP A 280 14.27 -18.28 14.72
CA ASP A 280 13.05 -18.23 13.95
C ASP A 280 13.19 -17.22 12.80
N PRO A 281 12.46 -17.40 11.68
CA PRO A 281 12.58 -16.53 10.50
C PRO A 281 12.48 -15.04 10.86
N ALA A 282 13.27 -14.22 10.17
CA ALA A 282 13.32 -12.78 10.40
C ALA A 282 11.91 -12.18 10.46
N VAL A 283 11.59 -11.61 11.62
CA VAL A 283 10.24 -11.16 11.91
C VAL A 283 9.99 -9.81 11.23
N SER A 284 8.81 -9.64 10.65
CA SER A 284 8.42 -8.38 10.00
C SER A 284 8.55 -7.18 10.94
N THR A 285 8.85 -6.00 10.40
CA THR A 285 8.97 -4.76 11.19
C THR A 285 7.62 -4.23 11.69
N ILE A 286 6.50 -4.77 11.19
CA ILE A 286 5.17 -4.40 11.63
C ILE A 286 4.68 -5.37 12.72
N SER A 287 4.18 -4.81 13.81
CA SER A 287 3.60 -5.57 14.91
C SER A 287 2.29 -4.97 15.38
N ARG A 288 1.46 -5.81 15.99
CA ARG A 288 0.23 -5.37 16.63
C ARG A 288 0.07 -6.06 17.97
N ALA A 289 -0.03 -5.26 19.02
CA ALA A 289 -0.28 -5.73 20.38
C ALA A 289 -1.74 -5.57 20.76
N LEU A 290 -2.35 -6.62 21.33
CA LEU A 290 -3.69 -6.59 21.91
C LEU A 290 -3.64 -7.09 23.35
N GLN A 291 -4.57 -6.60 24.17
CA GLN A 291 -4.77 -7.10 25.52
C GLN A 291 -5.81 -8.23 25.55
N ILE A 292 -5.55 -9.22 26.38
CA ILE A 292 -6.39 -10.40 26.64
C ILE A 292 -6.65 -10.47 28.13
N GLU A 293 -7.93 -10.56 28.50
CA GLU A 293 -8.33 -10.81 29.89
C GLU A 293 -8.34 -12.32 30.15
N VAL A 294 -7.63 -12.75 31.19
CA VAL A 294 -7.38 -14.15 31.53
C VAL A 294 -7.72 -14.34 33.01
N TYR A 295 -9.02 -14.49 33.29
CA TYR A 295 -9.58 -14.80 34.62
C TYR A 295 -8.87 -14.09 35.78
N GLY A 296 -8.88 -12.76 35.76
CA GLY A 296 -8.25 -11.91 36.79
C GLY A 296 -6.88 -11.34 36.41
N ARG A 297 -6.33 -11.73 35.25
CA ARG A 297 -5.06 -11.23 34.72
C ARG A 297 -5.23 -10.54 33.38
N THR A 298 -4.35 -9.59 33.09
CA THR A 298 -4.29 -8.95 31.78
C THR A 298 -3.01 -9.39 31.08
N TRP A 299 -3.14 -10.07 29.95
CA TRP A 299 -2.02 -10.46 29.09
C TRP A 299 -1.94 -9.54 27.88
N GLN A 300 -0.74 -9.30 27.40
CA GLN A 300 -0.47 -8.68 26.11
C GLN A 300 -0.03 -9.76 25.12
N LEU A 301 -0.79 -9.88 24.03
CA LEU A 301 -0.44 -10.66 22.87
C LEU A 301 0.09 -9.71 21.80
N GLU A 302 1.37 -9.81 21.48
CA GLU A 302 1.96 -9.15 20.32
C GLU A 302 2.04 -10.14 19.15
N VAL A 303 1.52 -9.70 18.01
CA VAL A 303 1.44 -10.48 16.78
C VAL A 303 2.26 -9.81 15.70
N GLN A 304 3.12 -10.58 15.05
CA GLN A 304 3.97 -10.14 13.96
C GLN A 304 3.90 -11.17 12.82
N PRO A 305 3.64 -10.76 11.57
CA PRO A 305 3.60 -11.71 10.46
C PRO A 305 5.01 -12.15 10.09
N ILE A 306 5.21 -13.44 9.81
CA ILE A 306 6.52 -13.96 9.34
C ILE A 306 6.71 -13.75 7.84
N LEU A 307 5.61 -13.58 7.09
CA LEU A 307 5.61 -13.29 5.65
C LEU A 307 5.03 -11.90 5.38
N PRO A 308 5.41 -11.26 4.27
CA PRO A 308 4.79 -9.99 3.90
C PRO A 308 3.28 -10.13 3.67
N LEU A 309 2.47 -9.30 4.33
CA LEU A 309 0.99 -9.32 4.21
C LEU A 309 0.47 -8.89 2.85
N LEU A 310 1.30 -8.21 2.07
CA LEU A 310 1.00 -7.71 0.74
C LEU A 310 1.76 -8.50 -0.31
N SER A 311 1.14 -8.72 -1.46
CA SER A 311 1.81 -9.26 -2.64
C SER A 311 2.85 -8.26 -3.19
N ALA A 312 3.81 -8.76 -3.97
CA ALA A 312 4.76 -7.89 -4.67
C ALA A 312 4.06 -6.90 -5.62
N ALA A 313 2.93 -7.30 -6.21
CA ALA A 313 2.11 -6.44 -7.06
C ALA A 313 1.48 -5.28 -6.27
N GLU A 314 0.85 -5.56 -5.13
CA GLU A 314 0.23 -4.55 -4.26
C GLU A 314 1.28 -3.53 -3.75
N ARG A 315 2.46 -3.99 -3.33
CA ARG A 315 3.54 -3.11 -2.87
C ARG A 315 4.11 -2.20 -3.96
N ASN A 316 4.23 -2.72 -5.18
CA ASN A 316 4.86 -2.00 -6.28
C ASN A 316 3.88 -1.13 -7.08
N LEU A 317 2.57 -1.33 -6.95
CA LEU A 317 1.55 -0.60 -7.71
C LEU A 317 1.68 0.94 -7.61
N PRO A 318 1.90 1.56 -6.45
CA PRO A 318 2.10 3.01 -6.37
C PRO A 318 3.32 3.48 -7.17
N ARG A 319 4.44 2.75 -7.13
CA ARG A 319 5.65 3.06 -7.89
C ARG A 319 5.41 2.90 -9.40
N SER A 320 4.69 1.85 -9.81
CA SER A 320 4.32 1.63 -11.21
C SER A 320 3.47 2.79 -11.74
N ILE A 321 2.51 3.29 -10.96
CA ILE A 321 1.69 4.47 -11.34
C ILE A 321 2.58 5.71 -11.53
N GLN A 322 3.56 5.94 -10.64
CA GLN A 322 4.50 7.07 -10.78
C GLN A 322 5.34 6.96 -12.05
N VAL A 323 5.91 5.78 -12.32
CA VAL A 323 6.78 5.56 -13.47
C VAL A 323 6.00 5.69 -14.78
N VAL A 324 4.85 5.02 -14.89
CA VAL A 324 4.00 5.06 -16.09
C VAL A 324 3.44 6.47 -16.30
N GLY A 325 2.88 7.09 -15.25
CA GLY A 325 2.34 8.45 -15.33
C GLY A 325 3.40 9.50 -15.65
N GLY A 326 4.59 9.40 -15.06
CA GLY A 326 5.74 10.25 -15.37
C GLY A 326 6.23 10.08 -16.81
N THR A 327 6.27 8.84 -17.31
CA THR A 327 6.64 8.54 -18.70
C THR A 327 5.63 9.15 -19.68
N ILE A 328 4.32 8.99 -19.42
CA ILE A 328 3.26 9.60 -20.24
C ILE A 328 3.36 11.13 -20.21
N ALA A 329 3.59 11.74 -19.05
CA ALA A 329 3.76 13.19 -18.92
C ALA A 329 4.96 13.69 -19.74
N LEU A 330 6.10 13.00 -19.68
CA LEU A 330 7.28 13.34 -20.47
C LEU A 330 7.03 13.20 -21.98
N LEU A 331 6.34 12.14 -22.42
CA LEU A 331 5.99 11.95 -23.83
C LEU A 331 5.02 13.02 -24.33
N LEU A 332 4.01 13.40 -23.52
CA LEU A 332 3.08 14.48 -23.85
C LEU A 332 3.80 15.84 -23.90
N GLY A 333 4.70 16.11 -22.96
CA GLY A 333 5.52 17.31 -22.97
C GLY A 333 6.45 17.38 -24.18
N TRP A 334 7.07 16.25 -24.53
CA TRP A 334 7.90 16.14 -25.73
C TRP A 334 7.11 16.33 -27.01
N LEU A 335 5.92 15.70 -27.12
CA LEU A 335 5.01 15.87 -28.24
C LEU A 335 4.54 17.32 -28.38
N ALA A 336 4.15 17.96 -27.28
CA ALA A 336 3.74 19.36 -27.28
C ALA A 336 4.88 20.30 -27.67
N TYR A 337 6.09 20.07 -27.16
CA TYR A 337 7.30 20.79 -27.57
C TYR A 337 7.59 20.61 -29.06
N PHE A 338 7.50 19.37 -29.56
CA PHE A 338 7.72 19.05 -30.96
C PHE A 338 6.70 19.74 -31.87
N LEU A 339 5.41 19.69 -31.53
CA LEU A 339 4.33 20.36 -32.27
C LEU A 339 4.46 21.89 -32.22
N ALA A 340 4.86 22.45 -31.07
CA ALA A 340 5.11 23.87 -30.95
C ALA A 340 6.28 24.31 -31.85
N ARG A 341 7.39 23.55 -31.81
CA ARG A 341 8.57 23.80 -32.64
C ARG A 341 8.27 23.63 -34.13
N SER A 342 7.46 22.64 -34.51
CA SER A 342 7.08 22.42 -35.90
C SER A 342 6.20 23.56 -36.44
N ARG A 343 5.27 24.09 -35.62
CA ARG A 343 4.46 25.27 -35.98
C ARG A 343 5.32 26.52 -36.16
N THR A 344 6.21 26.82 -35.21
CA THR A 344 7.09 28.00 -35.31
C THR A 344 8.02 27.90 -36.52
N ALA A 345 8.53 26.70 -36.84
CA ALA A 345 9.33 26.47 -38.04
C ALA A 345 8.52 26.64 -39.34
N ALA A 346 7.24 26.23 -39.35
CA ALA A 346 6.35 26.41 -40.50
C ALA A 346 6.05 27.90 -40.75
N GLU A 347 5.72 28.67 -39.70
CA GLU A 347 5.49 30.12 -39.78
C GLU A 347 6.73 30.86 -40.29
N GLN A 348 7.92 30.50 -39.82
CA GLN A 348 9.18 31.09 -40.32
C GLN A 348 9.45 30.77 -41.79
N ARG A 349 9.15 29.54 -42.22
CA ARG A 349 9.28 29.15 -43.64
C ARG A 349 8.35 29.95 -44.53
N GLU A 350 7.08 30.09 -44.13
CA GLU A 350 6.09 30.89 -44.86
C GLU A 350 6.54 32.36 -44.99
N GLN A 351 6.98 32.97 -43.88
CA GLN A 351 7.50 34.34 -43.91
C GLN A 351 8.72 34.48 -44.81
N SER A 352 9.68 33.55 -44.71
CA SER A 352 10.88 33.57 -45.56
C SER A 352 10.57 33.38 -47.05
N ALA A 353 9.58 32.54 -47.38
CA ALA A 353 9.14 32.31 -48.75
C ALA A 353 8.46 33.57 -49.32
N ASN A 354 7.56 34.20 -48.55
CA ASN A 354 6.91 35.45 -48.96
C ASN A 354 7.92 36.57 -49.18
N LEU A 355 8.89 36.73 -48.27
CA LEU A 355 9.96 37.73 -48.43
C LEU A 355 10.87 37.42 -49.61
N ALA A 356 11.15 36.14 -49.90
CA ALA A 356 11.93 35.75 -51.06
C ALA A 356 11.20 36.04 -52.37
N VAL A 357 9.89 35.79 -52.44
CA VAL A 357 9.04 36.13 -53.58
C VAL A 357 9.03 37.66 -53.79
N GLN A 358 8.76 38.43 -52.75
CA GLN A 358 8.75 39.90 -52.83
C GLN A 358 10.10 40.46 -53.29
N ARG A 359 11.21 39.98 -52.73
CA ARG A 359 12.56 40.40 -53.18
C ARG A 359 12.84 40.03 -54.63
N SER A 360 12.38 38.86 -55.09
CA SER A 360 12.54 38.45 -56.48
C SER A 360 11.75 39.34 -57.42
N GLU A 361 10.50 39.67 -57.08
CA GLU A 361 9.66 40.59 -57.85
C GLU A 361 10.24 42.01 -57.92
N GLU A 362 10.66 42.56 -56.78
CA GLU A 362 11.27 43.90 -56.71
C GLU A 362 12.56 43.96 -57.52
N ARG A 363 13.42 42.95 -57.39
CA ARG A 363 14.67 42.84 -58.15
C ARG A 363 14.38 42.76 -59.65
N PHE A 364 13.41 41.93 -60.07
CA PHE A 364 13.01 41.82 -61.47
C PHE A 364 12.48 43.16 -62.02
N ARG A 365 11.58 43.84 -61.28
CA ARG A 365 11.06 45.15 -61.66
C ARG A 365 12.14 46.23 -61.74
N SER A 366 13.14 46.20 -60.87
CA SER A 366 14.27 47.13 -60.93
C SER A 366 15.14 46.87 -62.15
N LEU A 367 15.46 45.60 -62.44
CA LEU A 367 16.27 45.24 -63.60
C LEU A 367 15.61 45.71 -64.90
N LEU A 368 14.32 45.42 -65.11
CA LEU A 368 13.63 45.84 -66.34
C LEU A 368 13.56 47.37 -66.49
N ARG A 369 13.47 48.11 -65.38
CA ARG A 369 13.38 49.57 -65.39
C ARG A 369 14.66 50.23 -65.88
N ASP A 370 15.81 49.71 -65.45
CA ASP A 370 17.12 50.32 -65.66
C ASP A 370 17.89 49.76 -66.85
N VAL A 371 17.38 48.73 -67.54
CA VAL A 371 17.98 48.21 -68.77
C VAL A 371 18.05 49.34 -69.83
N PRO A 372 19.25 49.79 -70.23
CA PRO A 372 19.40 51.02 -71.01
C PRO A 372 19.24 50.81 -72.52
N THR A 373 19.28 49.57 -73.01
CA THR A 373 19.37 49.21 -74.43
C THR A 373 18.12 48.54 -74.99
N VAL A 374 17.22 48.06 -74.13
CA VAL A 374 16.02 47.33 -74.54
C VAL A 374 14.78 48.06 -74.03
N ALA A 375 14.01 48.65 -74.94
CA ALA A 375 12.72 49.24 -74.64
C ALA A 375 11.73 48.12 -74.29
N VAL A 376 11.23 48.11 -73.06
CA VAL A 376 10.24 47.14 -72.56
C VAL A 376 8.98 47.90 -72.21
N GLN A 377 7.90 47.54 -72.91
CA GLN A 377 6.58 48.13 -72.74
C GLN A 377 5.55 47.03 -72.47
N GLY A 378 4.70 47.26 -71.49
CA GLY A 378 3.55 46.41 -71.20
C GLY A 378 2.28 47.18 -71.53
N TYR A 379 1.29 46.52 -72.11
CA TYR A 379 0.00 47.12 -72.43
C TYR A 379 -1.13 46.09 -72.28
N ARG A 380 -2.34 46.59 -72.03
CA ARG A 380 -3.56 45.77 -71.92
C ARG A 380 -4.09 45.38 -73.30
N ALA A 381 -5.07 44.47 -73.32
CA ALA A 381 -5.74 44.02 -74.54
C ALA A 381 -6.31 45.17 -75.41
N ASP A 382 -6.67 46.30 -74.81
CA ASP A 382 -7.17 47.49 -75.51
C ASP A 382 -6.06 48.44 -76.04
N GLY A 383 -4.80 48.03 -75.88
CA GLY A 383 -3.60 48.78 -76.25
C GLY A 383 -3.15 49.81 -75.21
N THR A 384 -3.79 49.89 -74.04
CA THR A 384 -3.43 50.85 -72.98
C THR A 384 -2.11 50.46 -72.31
N ILE A 385 -1.12 51.35 -72.34
CA ILE A 385 0.22 51.12 -71.78
C ILE A 385 0.15 51.06 -70.24
N THR A 386 0.67 49.98 -69.67
CA THR A 386 0.76 49.69 -68.22
C THR A 386 2.19 49.63 -67.71
N TYR A 387 3.18 49.48 -68.59
CA TYR A 387 4.59 49.49 -68.22
C TYR A 387 5.40 50.20 -69.31
N TRP A 388 6.35 51.04 -68.87
CA TRP A 388 7.21 51.84 -69.74
C TRP A 388 8.56 52.00 -69.05
N ASN A 389 9.61 51.35 -69.56
CA ASN A 389 10.94 51.41 -68.94
C ASN A 389 11.77 52.60 -69.44
N ARG A 390 12.94 52.83 -68.82
CA ARG A 390 13.80 53.98 -69.14
C ARG A 390 14.34 53.97 -70.58
N ALA A 391 14.51 52.78 -71.17
CA ALA A 391 14.89 52.67 -72.57
C ALA A 391 13.75 53.11 -73.51
N CYS A 392 12.47 52.83 -73.18
CA CYS A 392 11.33 53.37 -73.93
C CYS A 392 11.35 54.91 -73.97
N GLU A 393 11.68 55.57 -72.85
CA GLU A 393 11.80 57.04 -72.83
C GLU A 393 12.87 57.55 -73.79
N LYS A 394 14.04 56.89 -73.83
CA LYS A 394 15.15 57.25 -74.73
C LYS A 394 14.86 56.94 -76.20
N VAL A 395 14.20 55.82 -76.47
CA VAL A 395 13.93 55.32 -77.83
C VAL A 395 12.74 56.03 -78.46
N TYR A 396 11.71 56.38 -77.70
CA TYR A 396 10.47 56.96 -78.24
C TYR A 396 10.26 58.44 -77.88
N GLY A 397 10.98 58.96 -76.87
CA GLY A 397 10.93 60.38 -76.49
C GLY A 397 9.76 60.77 -75.59
N TYR A 398 8.94 59.80 -75.14
CA TYR A 398 7.86 60.01 -74.16
C TYR A 398 8.33 59.57 -72.78
N SER A 399 8.12 60.41 -71.76
CA SER A 399 8.37 59.98 -70.37
C SER A 399 7.35 58.91 -69.95
N ALA A 400 7.68 58.11 -68.94
CA ALA A 400 6.74 57.13 -68.39
C ALA A 400 5.43 57.79 -67.92
N GLU A 401 5.49 58.99 -67.34
CA GLU A 401 4.30 59.75 -66.94
C GLU A 401 3.41 60.16 -68.12
N GLU A 402 4.01 60.42 -69.30
CA GLU A 402 3.27 60.76 -70.51
C GLU A 402 2.70 59.53 -71.22
N ALA A 403 3.40 58.40 -71.16
CA ALA A 403 3.05 57.18 -71.88
C ALA A 403 2.06 56.27 -71.12
N LEU A 404 2.20 56.14 -69.80
CA LEU A 404 1.34 55.28 -68.99
C LEU A 404 -0.13 55.71 -69.06
N GLY A 405 -1.03 54.75 -69.27
CA GLY A 405 -2.46 54.99 -69.40
C GLY A 405 -2.92 55.49 -70.77
N ARG A 406 -2.01 55.79 -71.71
CA ARG A 406 -2.34 56.10 -73.11
C ARG A 406 -2.32 54.83 -73.97
N LYS A 407 -2.89 54.91 -75.17
CA LYS A 407 -2.84 53.79 -76.13
C LYS A 407 -1.53 53.78 -76.90
N LEU A 408 -0.89 52.61 -76.98
CA LEU A 408 0.37 52.40 -77.69
C LEU A 408 0.29 52.83 -79.16
N ILE A 409 -0.82 52.49 -79.80
CA ILE A 409 -1.11 52.78 -81.21
C ILE A 409 -1.15 54.27 -81.53
N ASP A 410 -1.53 55.10 -80.57
CA ASP A 410 -1.66 56.54 -80.77
C ASP A 410 -0.32 57.27 -80.54
N LEU A 411 0.60 56.65 -79.80
CA LEU A 411 1.88 57.24 -79.39
C LEU A 411 3.02 56.94 -80.35
N ILE A 412 3.31 55.65 -80.57
CA ILE A 412 4.53 55.24 -81.27
C ILE A 412 4.26 54.53 -82.60
N ILE A 413 2.99 54.24 -82.92
CA ILE A 413 2.63 53.59 -84.18
C ILE A 413 2.22 54.65 -85.21
N PRO A 414 2.95 54.74 -86.33
CA PRO A 414 2.62 55.66 -87.41
C PRO A 414 1.25 55.39 -88.05
N PRO A 415 0.54 56.42 -88.56
CA PRO A 415 -0.83 56.29 -89.05
C PRO A 415 -1.06 55.13 -90.03
N GLU A 416 -0.13 54.90 -90.96
CA GLU A 416 -0.23 53.87 -91.98
C GLU A 416 -0.04 52.43 -91.46
N LEU A 417 0.52 52.26 -90.26
CA LEU A 417 0.71 50.95 -89.60
C LEU A 417 -0.33 50.67 -88.51
N ARG A 418 -1.19 51.63 -88.17
CA ARG A 418 -2.12 51.51 -87.03
C ARG A 418 -3.10 50.35 -87.18
N ASP A 419 -3.73 50.20 -88.34
CA ASP A 419 -4.74 49.14 -88.53
C ASP A 419 -4.11 47.75 -88.51
N ALA A 420 -2.91 47.60 -89.07
CA ALA A 420 -2.14 46.37 -88.98
C ALA A 420 -1.78 46.01 -87.53
N VAL A 421 -1.19 46.95 -86.78
CA VAL A 421 -0.81 46.72 -85.38
C VAL A 421 -2.03 46.49 -84.48
N ARG A 422 -3.16 47.16 -84.75
CA ARG A 422 -4.42 46.90 -84.04
C ARG A 422 -4.89 45.46 -84.23
N ASN A 423 -4.84 44.99 -85.48
CA ASN A 423 -5.25 43.64 -85.80
C ASN A 423 -4.29 42.60 -85.21
N ASP A 424 -2.99 42.89 -85.18
CA ASP A 424 -1.98 42.05 -84.53
C ASP A 424 -2.21 41.99 -83.01
N ILE A 425 -2.50 43.13 -82.36
CA ILE A 425 -2.86 43.15 -80.93
C ILE A 425 -4.11 42.32 -80.67
N GLN A 426 -5.16 42.49 -81.47
CA GLN A 426 -6.39 41.71 -81.33
C GLN A 426 -6.15 40.21 -81.54
N THR A 427 -5.35 39.85 -82.54
CA THR A 427 -4.97 38.46 -82.82
C THR A 427 -4.18 37.85 -81.66
N MET A 428 -3.25 38.61 -81.06
CA MET A 428 -2.50 38.17 -79.87
C MET A 428 -3.43 37.93 -78.68
N VAL A 429 -4.46 38.78 -78.49
CA VAL A 429 -5.45 38.63 -77.43
C VAL A 429 -6.35 37.41 -77.66
N ASP A 430 -6.81 37.19 -78.88
CA ASP A 430 -7.76 36.12 -79.20
C ASP A 430 -7.10 34.73 -79.30
N THR A 431 -5.85 34.68 -79.78
CA THR A 431 -5.14 33.40 -80.03
C THR A 431 -4.10 33.07 -78.97
N GLY A 432 -3.71 34.04 -78.13
CA GLY A 432 -2.61 33.89 -77.16
C GLY A 432 -1.23 33.72 -77.79
N THR A 433 -1.11 33.80 -79.13
CA THR A 433 0.14 33.60 -79.85
C THR A 433 0.77 34.97 -80.12
N PRO A 434 2.02 35.23 -79.70
CA PRO A 434 2.66 36.52 -79.92
C PRO A 434 2.88 36.77 -81.41
N ALA A 435 2.75 38.04 -81.82
CA ALA A 435 3.08 38.47 -83.16
C ALA A 435 4.56 38.15 -83.48
N PRO A 436 4.88 37.74 -84.71
CA PRO A 436 6.23 37.37 -85.09
C PRO A 436 7.21 38.53 -84.90
N VAL A 437 8.47 38.20 -84.59
CA VAL A 437 9.53 39.19 -84.45
C VAL A 437 9.72 39.91 -85.78
N ALA A 438 9.61 41.23 -85.76
CA ALA A 438 9.73 42.05 -86.95
C ALA A 438 10.44 43.37 -86.65
N GLU A 439 11.21 43.85 -87.63
CA GLU A 439 11.78 45.19 -87.61
C GLU A 439 10.72 46.18 -88.13
N LEU A 440 10.37 47.16 -87.29
CA LEU A 440 9.32 48.13 -87.56
C LEU A 440 9.89 49.55 -87.46
N ALA A 441 9.51 50.40 -88.42
CA ALA A 441 9.81 51.83 -88.38
C ALA A 441 8.72 52.58 -87.58
N LEU A 442 8.90 52.64 -86.27
CA LEU A 442 7.99 53.31 -85.34
C LEU A 442 8.20 54.82 -85.33
N GLN A 443 7.29 55.56 -84.70
CA GLN A 443 7.30 57.01 -84.61
C GLN A 443 7.74 57.48 -83.21
N ARG A 444 8.65 58.46 -83.17
CA ARG A 444 9.04 59.18 -81.95
C ARG A 444 8.10 60.36 -81.68
N LYS A 445 8.14 60.90 -80.46
CA LYS A 445 7.36 62.10 -80.05
C LYS A 445 7.59 63.32 -80.95
N ASP A 446 8.80 63.50 -81.48
CA ASP A 446 9.16 64.60 -82.39
C ASP A 446 8.70 64.37 -83.84
N GLY A 447 8.00 63.27 -84.11
CA GLY A 447 7.49 62.89 -85.42
C GLY A 447 8.48 62.12 -86.30
N THR A 448 9.74 61.99 -85.90
CA THR A 448 10.76 61.23 -86.64
C THR A 448 10.55 59.72 -86.54
N ARG A 449 11.13 58.96 -87.47
CA ARG A 449 11.04 57.49 -87.48
C ARG A 449 12.21 56.86 -86.75
N VAL A 450 11.95 55.79 -86.02
CA VAL A 450 12.94 54.95 -85.35
C VAL A 450 12.75 53.49 -85.75
N SER A 451 13.80 52.88 -86.30
CA SER A 451 13.79 51.43 -86.56
C SER A 451 14.00 50.68 -85.26
N VAL A 452 13.10 49.77 -84.94
CA VAL A 452 13.21 48.90 -83.77
C VAL A 452 12.88 47.46 -84.14
N LEU A 453 13.67 46.53 -83.62
CA LEU A 453 13.32 45.12 -83.66
C LEU A 453 12.35 44.84 -82.50
N THR A 454 11.11 44.52 -82.83
CA THR A 454 10.06 44.27 -81.83
C THR A 454 9.84 42.77 -81.64
N SER A 455 9.70 42.37 -80.38
CA SER A 455 9.30 41.02 -79.99
C SER A 455 8.20 41.13 -78.95
N HIS A 456 7.18 40.30 -79.10
CA HIS A 456 6.03 40.29 -78.19
C HIS A 456 6.08 39.05 -77.29
N ALA A 457 5.65 39.23 -76.05
CA ALA A 457 5.35 38.14 -75.14
C ALA A 457 3.94 38.37 -74.60
N VAL A 458 3.11 37.35 -74.68
CA VAL A 458 1.80 37.33 -74.02
C VAL A 458 2.03 36.77 -72.62
N VAL A 459 1.72 37.55 -71.59
CA VAL A 459 2.00 37.24 -70.17
C VAL A 459 0.71 37.12 -69.39
#